data_AF-A0A6H1TUC0-F1
#
_entry.id   AF-A0A6H1TUC0-F1
#
_cell.length_a   1.000
_cell.length_b   1.000
_cell.length_c   1.000
_cell.angle_alpha   90.00
_cell.angle_beta   90.00
_cell.angle_gamma   90.00
#
_symmetry.space_group_name_H-M   'P 1'
#
loop_
_entity.id
_entity.type
_entity.pdbx_description
1 polymer ?
#
loop_
_entity_poly.entity_id
_entity_poly.type
_entity_poly.pdbx_seq_one_letter_code
_entity_poly.pdbx_strand_id
1 'polypeptide(L)'
;MRVEGYFETKNFFIHLCYDSNNDIWYYGIAKGSEAEAIGPLYTYTEEGTGYVVENGDYTYIVTGLSLSIYEGNKLLQEEPVINSHHRE
;
A
#
# COMPACT_ATOMS: atom_id res chain seq x y z
N MET A 1 9.19 -11.27 -10.57
CA MET A 1 8.50 -10.20 -9.83
C MET A 1 8.27 -9.04 -10.79
N ARG A 2 7.02 -8.63 -10.99
CA ARG A 2 6.62 -7.56 -11.92
C ARG A 2 5.97 -6.44 -11.11
N VAL A 3 6.44 -5.20 -11.26
CA VAL A 3 5.83 -4.05 -10.58
C VAL A 3 4.47 -3.76 -11.20
N GLU A 4 3.45 -3.65 -10.37
CA GLU A 4 2.11 -3.20 -10.75
C GLU A 4 1.92 -1.71 -10.50
N GLY A 5 2.34 -1.26 -9.32
CA GLY A 5 2.12 0.10 -8.87
C GLY A 5 3.21 0.57 -7.92
N TYR A 6 3.45 1.87 -7.98
CA TYR A 6 4.24 2.63 -7.03
C TYR A 6 3.42 3.82 -6.57
N PHE A 7 3.37 4.03 -5.26
CA PHE A 7 2.69 5.17 -4.65
C PHE A 7 3.61 5.79 -3.63
N GLU A 8 3.63 7.11 -3.61
CA GLU A 8 4.45 7.90 -2.72
C GLU A 8 3.56 8.85 -1.95
N THR A 9 3.71 8.85 -0.63
CA THR A 9 3.08 9.83 0.26
C THR A 9 4.16 10.71 0.89
N LYS A 10 3.77 11.58 1.84
CA LYS A 10 4.75 12.34 2.61
C LYS A 10 5.66 11.43 3.44
N ASN A 11 5.11 10.36 4.04
CA ASN A 11 5.84 9.51 4.97
C ASN A 11 6.09 8.08 4.47
N PHE A 12 5.58 7.67 3.30
CA PHE A 12 5.75 6.30 2.82
C PHE A 12 6.12 6.22 1.33
N PHE A 13 6.90 5.21 1.00
CA PHE A 13 7.00 4.64 -0.33
C PHE A 13 6.27 3.30 -0.34
N ILE A 14 5.44 3.05 -1.35
CA ILE A 14 4.63 1.85 -1.48
C ILE A 14 4.92 1.24 -2.84
N HIS A 15 5.27 -0.05 -2.85
CA HIS A 15 5.41 -0.85 -4.05
C HIS A 15 4.41 -1.99 -4.04
N LEU A 16 3.68 -2.13 -5.13
CA LEU A 16 2.81 -3.25 -5.41
C LEU A 16 3.42 -4.09 -6.52
N CYS A 17 3.61 -5.38 -6.25
CA CYS A 17 4.30 -6.28 -7.18
C CYS A 17 3.58 -7.60 -7.30
N TYR A 18 3.51 -8.12 -8.53
CA TYR A 18 3.12 -9.49 -8.78
C TYR A 18 4.29 -10.45 -8.53
N ASP A 19 3.99 -11.56 -7.87
CA ASP A 19 4.88 -12.72 -7.79
C ASP A 19 4.79 -13.60 -9.06
N SER A 20 5.37 -14.80 -9.02
CA SER A 20 5.32 -15.75 -10.14
C SER A 20 3.95 -16.41 -10.35
N ASN A 21 3.07 -16.37 -9.36
CA ASN A 21 1.72 -16.93 -9.39
C ASN A 21 0.66 -15.90 -9.83
N ASN A 22 1.08 -14.65 -10.07
CA ASN A 22 0.22 -13.48 -10.28
C ASN A 22 -0.56 -13.05 -9.03
N ASP A 23 -0.09 -13.40 -7.84
CA ASP A 23 -0.57 -12.78 -6.61
C ASP A 23 0.09 -11.42 -6.44
N ILE A 24 -0.68 -10.43 -5.99
CA ILE A 24 -0.19 -9.07 -5.75
C ILE A 24 0.22 -8.89 -4.29
N TRP A 25 1.39 -8.27 -4.10
CA TRP A 25 2.03 -8.12 -2.80
C TRP A 25 2.39 -6.65 -2.56
N TYR A 26 2.13 -6.19 -1.34
CA TYR A 26 2.44 -4.86 -0.84
C TYR A 26 3.78 -4.85 -0.12
N TYR A 27 4.57 -3.81 -0.42
CA TYR A 27 5.82 -3.47 0.25
C TYR A 27 5.83 -1.98 0.55
N GLY A 28 5.64 -1.62 1.82
CA GLY A 28 5.73 -0.25 2.33
C GLY A 28 7.12 0.03 2.92
N ILE A 29 7.61 1.25 2.78
CA ILE A 29 8.84 1.73 3.41
C ILE A 29 8.54 3.11 4.02
N ALA A 30 8.67 3.24 5.34
CA ALA A 30 8.54 4.51 6.02
C ALA A 30 9.71 5.45 5.66
N LYS A 31 9.41 6.72 5.44
CA LYS A 31 10.38 7.79 5.20
C LYS A 31 10.79 8.41 6.52
N GLY A 32 12.08 8.50 6.78
CA GLY A 32 12.61 9.12 7.99
C GLY A 32 13.92 8.50 8.44
N SER A 33 14.43 8.98 9.57
CA SER A 33 15.68 8.49 10.18
C SER A 33 15.58 7.05 10.70
N GLU A 34 14.36 6.57 10.95
CA GLU A 34 14.04 5.21 11.40
C GLU A 34 13.15 4.53 10.36
N ALA A 35 13.61 4.50 9.10
CA ALA A 35 12.88 3.88 8.01
C ALA A 35 12.63 2.38 8.29
N GLU A 36 11.38 2.03 8.55
CA GLU A 36 10.93 0.66 8.75
C GLU A 36 10.20 0.15 7.50
N ALA A 37 10.46 -1.09 7.13
CA ALA A 37 9.79 -1.76 6.03
C ALA A 37 8.54 -2.50 6.54
N ILE A 38 7.43 -2.34 5.84
CA ILE A 38 6.15 -3.02 6.09
C ILE A 38 5.90 -3.97 4.92
N GLY A 39 6.11 -5.27 5.15
CA GLY A 39 5.83 -6.33 4.17
C GLY A 39 6.97 -7.33 3.97
N PRO A 40 6.82 -8.29 3.03
CA PRO A 40 5.69 -8.46 2.10
C PRO A 40 4.35 -8.75 2.78
N LEU A 41 3.28 -8.13 2.31
CA LEU A 41 1.91 -8.45 2.73
C LEU A 41 1.05 -8.80 1.50
N TYR A 42 0.19 -9.81 1.64
CA TYR A 42 -0.76 -10.16 0.58
C TYR A 42 -1.69 -8.98 0.32
N THR A 43 -1.98 -8.72 -0.94
CA THR A 43 -2.82 -7.61 -1.39
C THR A 43 -3.89 -8.14 -2.32
N TYR A 44 -5.06 -7.52 -2.30
CA TYR A 44 -6.09 -7.75 -3.29
C TYR A 44 -6.67 -6.42 -3.75
N THR A 45 -7.30 -6.42 -4.92
CA THR A 45 -8.04 -5.26 -5.41
C THR A 45 -9.52 -5.42 -5.14
N GLU A 46 -10.16 -4.35 -4.66
CA GLU A 46 -11.61 -4.27 -4.53
C GLU A 46 -12.12 -3.11 -5.40
N GLU A 47 -13.12 -3.39 -6.24
CA GLU A 47 -13.67 -2.42 -7.18
C GLU A 47 -14.21 -1.19 -6.43
N GLY A 48 -13.69 -0.01 -6.77
CA GLY A 48 -14.06 1.25 -6.12
C GLY A 48 -13.31 1.57 -4.82
N THR A 49 -12.56 0.62 -4.24
CA THR A 49 -11.83 0.80 -2.98
C THR A 49 -10.32 0.93 -3.19
N GLY A 50 -9.76 0.26 -4.21
CA GLY A 50 -8.32 0.28 -4.53
C GLY A 50 -7.61 -1.00 -4.09
N TYR A 51 -6.34 -0.89 -3.71
CA TYR A 51 -5.53 -2.01 -3.22
C TYR A 51 -5.67 -2.15 -1.71
N VAL A 52 -6.14 -3.30 -1.25
CA VAL A 52 -6.43 -3.58 0.15
C VAL A 52 -5.42 -4.61 0.68
N VAL A 53 -4.89 -4.32 1.86
CA VAL A 53 -3.90 -5.12 2.56
C VAL A 53 -4.37 -5.33 3.99
N GLU A 54 -4.44 -6.58 4.44
CA GLU A 54 -4.84 -6.95 5.79
C GLU A 54 -3.65 -7.56 6.54
N ASN A 55 -3.34 -7.05 7.73
CA ASN A 55 -2.25 -7.53 8.57
C ASN A 55 -2.65 -7.49 10.05
N GLY A 56 -3.24 -8.59 10.52
CA GLY A 56 -3.80 -8.66 11.87
C GLY A 56 -4.96 -7.67 12.03
N ASP A 57 -4.88 -6.78 13.02
CA ASP A 57 -5.89 -5.74 13.24
C ASP A 57 -5.72 -4.53 12.30
N TYR A 58 -4.64 -4.48 11.51
CA TYR A 58 -4.38 -3.34 10.63
C TYR A 58 -4.88 -3.59 9.20
N THR A 59 -5.50 -2.58 8.61
CA THR A 59 -5.88 -2.57 7.20
C THR A 59 -5.26 -1.36 6.51
N TYR A 60 -4.58 -1.59 5.39
CA TYR A 60 -4.01 -0.55 4.55
C TYR A 60 -4.77 -0.52 3.22
N ILE A 61 -5.28 0.65 2.85
CA ILE A 61 -5.98 0.88 1.59
C ILE A 61 -5.17 1.89 0.79
N VAL A 62 -4.72 1.49 -0.39
CA VAL A 62 -3.93 2.33 -1.29
C VAL A 62 -4.74 2.61 -2.55
N THR A 63 -4.92 3.89 -2.85
CA THR A 63 -5.53 4.36 -4.09
C THR A 63 -4.56 5.26 -4.86
N GLY A 64 -4.94 5.69 -6.05
CA GLY A 64 -4.20 6.77 -6.75
C GLY A 64 -4.22 8.12 -6.03
N LEU A 65 -5.04 8.28 -4.97
CA LEU A 65 -5.26 9.54 -4.27
C LEU A 65 -4.71 9.55 -2.84
N SER A 66 -4.78 8.42 -2.13
CA SER A 66 -4.41 8.34 -0.72
C SER A 66 -3.93 6.95 -0.30
N LEU A 67 -3.16 6.93 0.78
CA LEU A 67 -2.96 5.79 1.67
C LEU A 67 -3.81 6.02 2.92
N SER A 68 -4.67 5.05 3.25
CA SER A 68 -5.45 5.06 4.50
C SER A 68 -5.08 3.83 5.33
N ILE A 69 -4.77 4.02 6.60
CA ILE A 69 -4.37 2.98 7.56
C ILE A 69 -5.42 2.92 8.67
N TYR A 70 -6.00 1.75 8.86
CA TYR A 70 -7.01 1.46 9.86
C TYR A 70 -6.47 0.48 10.91
N GLU A 71 -7.01 0.55 12.12
CA GLU A 71 -6.90 -0.48 13.16
C GLU A 71 -8.33 -0.90 13.54
N GLY A 72 -8.72 -2.11 13.16
CA GLY A 72 -10.11 -2.53 13.07
C GLY A 72 -10.91 -1.57 12.17
N ASN A 73 -11.93 -0.92 12.73
CA ASN A 73 -12.79 0.03 12.00
C ASN A 73 -12.39 1.50 12.19
N LYS A 74 -11.28 1.78 12.88
CA LYS A 74 -10.85 3.14 13.19
C LYS A 74 -9.76 3.59 12.23
N LEU A 75 -9.99 4.68 11.51
CA LEU A 75 -8.94 5.34 10.73
C LEU A 75 -7.87 5.91 11.67
N LEU A 76 -6.65 5.37 11.58
CA LEU A 76 -5.49 5.86 12.35
C LEU A 76 -4.76 6.96 11.61
N GLN A 77 -4.60 6.80 10.30
CA GLN A 77 -3.79 7.69 9.48
C GLN A 77 -4.29 7.71 8.05
N GLU A 78 -4.35 8.90 7.47
CA GLU A 78 -4.60 9.09 6.04
C GLU A 78 -3.56 10.06 5.49
N GLU A 79 -2.95 9.69 4.37
CA GLU A 79 -1.98 10.52 3.67
C GLU A 79 -2.32 10.63 2.19
N PRO A 80 -2.25 11.85 1.62
CA PRO A 80 -2.38 12.01 0.19
C PRO A 80 -1.19 11.37 -0.54
N VAL A 81 -1.48 10.73 -1.67
CA VAL A 81 -0.48 10.30 -2.64
C VAL A 81 0.00 11.53 -3.39
N ILE A 82 1.30 11.81 -3.30
CA ILE A 82 1.97 12.95 -3.94
C ILE A 82 2.63 12.58 -5.27
N ASN A 83 2.89 11.30 -5.47
CA ASN A 83 3.42 10.76 -6.73
C ASN A 83 2.96 9.31 -6.89
N SER A 84 2.59 8.90 -8.09
CA SER A 84 2.29 7.49 -8.38
C SER A 84 2.64 7.10 -9.81
N HIS A 85 3.03 5.85 -9.96
CA HIS A 85 3.20 5.19 -11.25
C HIS A 85 2.54 3.83 -11.15
N HIS A 86 1.40 3.66 -11.82
CA HIS A 86 0.73 2.38 -11.94
C HIS A 86 0.29 2.20 -13.39
N ARG A 87 0.11 0.94 -13.77
CA ARG A 87 -0.35 0.64 -15.12
C ARG A 87 -1.86 0.90 -15.21
N GLU A 88 -2.26 1.74 -16.16
CA GLU A 88 -3.68 1.92 -16.55
C GLU A 88 -4.27 0.64 -17.14
#